data_AF-A0A1G5BXR0-F1
#
_entry.id   AF-A0A1G5BXR0-F1
#
_cell.length_a   1.000
_cell.length_b   1.000
_cell.length_c   1.000
_cell.angle_alpha   90.00
_cell.angle_beta   90.00
_cell.angle_gamma   90.00
#
_symmetry.space_group_name_H-M   'P 1'
#
loop_
_entity.id
_entity.type
_entity.pdbx_description
1 polymer ?
#
loop_
_entity_poly.entity_id
_entity_poly.type
_entity_poly.pdbx_seq_one_letter_code
_entity_poly.pdbx_strand_id
1 'polypeptide(L)'
;MKNASKKTLGILICLFVIIISVLAVVIGYFNKSANIDGTPVVVLTYSYWSDIEATPNEYTNEFIDLKKGEVIYEYAHYKLTVKKISEDAVVLCSSGGLIEQNPDGTINLNDKGPKTFTIPVNSEMKIASQSMDGGVSLTISYRIEEKE
;
A
#
# COMPACT_ATOMS: atom_id res chain seq x y z
N MET A 1 9.87 -52.51 -2.92
CA MET A 1 9.69 -51.04 -2.85
C MET A 1 8.41 -50.62 -3.58
N LYS A 2 7.23 -50.63 -2.94
CA LYS A 2 5.97 -50.10 -3.56
C LYS A 2 5.08 -49.27 -2.62
N ASN A 3 5.46 -49.13 -1.34
CA ASN A 3 4.63 -48.46 -0.33
C ASN A 3 5.05 -47.03 0.04
N ALA A 4 6.20 -46.56 -0.45
CA ALA A 4 6.71 -45.21 -0.12
C ALA A 4 5.97 -44.09 -0.89
N SER A 5 5.53 -44.36 -2.13
CA SER A 5 4.91 -43.37 -3.03
C SER A 5 3.51 -42.91 -2.60
N LYS A 6 2.70 -43.79 -1.98
CA LYS A 6 1.35 -43.43 -1.53
C LYS A 6 1.34 -42.57 -0.27
N LYS A 7 2.32 -42.76 0.61
CA LYS A 7 2.46 -41.99 1.86
C LYS A 7 2.95 -40.58 1.59
N THR A 8 3.91 -40.41 0.68
CA THR A 8 4.40 -39.08 0.27
C THR A 8 3.34 -38.28 -0.48
N LEU A 9 2.52 -38.92 -1.32
CA LEU A 9 1.43 -38.25 -2.02
C LEU A 9 0.32 -37.76 -1.06
N GLY A 10 -0.01 -38.54 -0.03
CA GLY A 10 -0.99 -38.14 1.00
C GLY A 10 -0.53 -36.94 1.83
N ILE A 11 0.76 -36.89 2.20
CA ILE A 11 1.34 -35.78 2.96
C ILE A 11 1.34 -34.49 2.13
N LEU A 12 1.63 -34.57 0.82
CA LEU A 12 1.65 -33.41 -0.07
C LEU A 12 0.24 -32.80 -0.23
N ILE A 13 -0.79 -33.64 -0.34
CA ILE A 13 -2.19 -33.19 -0.46
C ILE A 13 -2.64 -32.51 0.84
N CYS A 14 -2.31 -33.07 2.01
CA CYS A 14 -2.62 -32.43 3.30
C CYS A 14 -1.96 -31.06 3.46
N LEU A 15 -0.69 -30.92 3.09
CA LEU A 15 0.00 -29.62 3.13
C LEU A 15 -0.64 -28.60 2.18
N PHE A 16 -1.04 -29.03 0.99
CA PHE A 16 -1.69 -28.14 0.01
C PHE A 16 -3.06 -27.66 0.50
N VAL A 17 -3.86 -28.52 1.13
CA VAL A 17 -5.16 -28.15 1.72
C VAL A 17 -4.97 -27.16 2.88
N ILE A 18 -3.95 -27.36 3.73
CA ILE A 18 -3.64 -26.43 4.82
C ILE A 18 -3.27 -25.05 4.25
N ILE A 19 -2.40 -24.99 3.24
CA ILE A 19 -2.00 -23.73 2.61
C ILE A 19 -3.20 -23.01 1.98
N ILE A 20 -4.08 -23.73 1.28
CA ILE A 20 -5.30 -23.13 0.70
C ILE A 20 -6.24 -22.62 1.79
N SER A 21 -6.40 -23.36 2.89
CA SER A 21 -7.27 -22.93 3.99
C SER A 21 -6.74 -21.69 4.71
N VAL A 22 -5.43 -21.57 4.90
CA VAL A 22 -4.80 -20.35 5.43
C VAL A 22 -4.97 -19.19 4.46
N LEU A 23 -4.79 -19.42 3.16
CA LEU A 23 -4.98 -18.40 2.13
C LEU A 23 -6.44 -17.92 2.03
N ALA A 24 -7.41 -18.83 2.18
CA ALA A 24 -8.84 -18.50 2.19
C ALA A 24 -9.25 -17.70 3.43
N VAL A 25 -8.65 -17.98 4.60
CA VAL A 25 -8.85 -17.18 5.82
C VAL A 25 -8.27 -15.77 5.63
N VAL A 26 -7.06 -15.66 5.07
CA VAL A 26 -6.44 -14.36 4.75
C VAL A 26 -7.32 -13.56 3.78
N ILE A 27 -7.81 -14.18 2.70
CA ILE A 27 -8.72 -13.52 1.73
C ILE A 27 -10.07 -13.16 2.37
N GLY A 28 -10.61 -14.00 3.25
CA GLY A 28 -11.86 -13.75 3.97
C GLY A 28 -11.78 -12.53 4.90
N TYR A 29 -10.66 -12.35 5.58
CA TYR A 29 -10.38 -11.13 6.36
C TYR A 29 -10.36 -9.87 5.48
N PHE A 30 -9.90 -9.97 4.23
CA PHE A 30 -9.86 -8.81 3.34
C PHE A 30 -11.22 -8.36 2.80
N ASN A 31 -12.29 -9.15 2.89
CA ASN A 31 -13.58 -8.84 2.28
C ASN A 31 -14.68 -8.36 3.24
N LYS A 32 -14.45 -8.35 4.55
CA LYS A 32 -15.41 -7.73 5.47
C LYS A 32 -15.23 -6.22 5.41
N SER A 33 -16.29 -5.49 5.04
CA SER A 33 -16.34 -4.05 5.29
C SER A 33 -16.32 -3.88 6.81
N ALA A 34 -15.18 -3.49 7.35
CA ALA A 34 -15.05 -3.25 8.78
C ALA A 34 -15.97 -2.08 9.14
N ASN A 35 -16.78 -2.26 10.16
CA ASN A 35 -17.46 -1.14 10.81
C ASN A 35 -16.36 -0.44 11.60
N ILE A 36 -15.76 0.61 11.04
CA ILE A 36 -14.63 1.31 11.63
C ILE A 36 -15.13 2.09 12.84
N ASP A 37 -14.63 1.73 14.03
CA ASP A 37 -14.91 2.48 15.26
C ASP A 37 -14.02 3.72 15.34
N GLY A 38 -14.41 4.76 14.60
CA GLY A 38 -13.70 6.04 14.52
C GLY A 38 -13.83 6.69 13.15
N THR A 39 -13.06 7.76 12.94
CA THR A 39 -12.95 8.47 11.67
C THR A 39 -11.61 8.11 11.02
N PRO A 40 -11.59 7.39 9.88
CA PRO A 40 -10.35 7.10 9.17
C PRO A 40 -9.80 8.39 8.54
N VAL A 41 -8.52 8.67 8.80
CA VAL A 41 -7.82 9.85 8.29
C VAL A 41 -6.55 9.43 7.56
N VAL A 42 -6.40 9.90 6.33
CA VAL A 42 -5.14 9.80 5.58
C VAL A 42 -4.51 11.17 5.47
N VAL A 43 -3.24 11.29 5.84
CA VAL A 43 -2.45 12.49 5.56
C VAL A 43 -1.46 12.15 4.46
N LEU A 44 -1.52 12.95 3.41
CA LEU A 44 -0.57 12.91 2.32
C LEU A 44 0.27 14.18 2.34
N THR A 45 1.56 14.00 2.54
CA THR A 45 2.56 15.03 2.34
C THR A 45 3.32 14.73 1.05
N TYR A 46 3.54 15.72 0.19
CA TYR A 46 4.30 15.54 -1.04
C TYR A 46 5.18 16.74 -1.34
N SER A 47 6.29 16.46 -2.02
CA SER A 47 7.22 17.48 -2.47
C SER A 47 7.74 17.17 -3.86
N TYR A 48 7.86 18.20 -4.69
CA TYR A 48 8.39 18.09 -6.04
C TYR A 48 9.85 18.48 -6.05
N TRP A 49 10.67 17.68 -6.70
CA TRP A 49 12.10 17.93 -6.83
C TRP A 49 12.51 17.87 -8.30
N SER A 50 13.57 18.59 -8.64
CA SER A 50 14.30 18.48 -9.90
C SER A 50 15.79 18.52 -9.63
N ASP A 51 16.59 18.07 -10.57
CA ASP A 51 18.05 18.15 -10.52
C ASP A 51 18.59 19.61 -10.56
N ILE A 52 17.72 20.57 -10.92
CA ILE A 52 18.05 21.99 -11.05
C ILE A 52 17.60 22.81 -9.82
N GLU A 53 16.55 22.39 -9.11
CA GLU A 53 16.01 23.12 -7.96
C GLU A 53 16.58 22.62 -6.63
N ALA A 54 17.15 23.54 -5.83
CA ALA A 54 17.87 23.18 -4.61
C ALA A 54 16.99 22.82 -3.40
N THR A 55 15.73 23.28 -3.38
CA THR A 55 14.83 23.06 -2.24
C THR A 55 13.40 22.75 -2.72
N PRO A 56 12.94 21.51 -2.56
CA PRO A 56 11.59 21.12 -2.93
C PRO A 56 10.56 21.77 -1.98
N ASN A 57 9.49 22.36 -2.53
CA ASN A 57 8.36 22.82 -1.73
C ASN A 57 7.55 21.60 -1.25
N GLU A 58 7.10 21.65 0.01
CA GLU A 58 6.33 20.58 0.64
C GLU A 58 4.86 21.02 0.81
N TYR A 59 3.94 20.11 0.51
CA TYR A 59 2.50 20.31 0.58
C TYR A 59 1.87 19.18 1.37
N THR A 60 0.95 19.50 2.28
CA THR A 60 0.24 18.51 3.11
C THR A 60 -1.26 18.63 2.94
N ASN A 61 -1.90 17.52 2.61
CA ASN A 61 -3.35 17.38 2.52
C ASN A 61 -3.81 16.32 3.52
N GLU A 62 -4.89 16.64 4.22
CA GLU A 62 -5.59 15.69 5.07
C GLU A 62 -6.92 15.29 4.43
N PHE A 63 -7.20 13.99 4.41
CA PHE A 63 -8.41 13.42 3.86
C PHE A 63 -9.19 12.71 4.96
N ILE A 64 -10.37 13.25 5.24
CA ILE A 64 -11.38 12.68 6.14
C ILE A 64 -12.55 12.13 5.32
N ASP A 65 -13.32 11.19 5.88
CA ASP A 65 -14.48 10.57 5.23
C ASP A 65 -14.20 9.95 3.84
N LEU A 66 -12.99 9.41 3.68
CA LEU A 66 -12.52 8.81 2.43
C LEU A 66 -13.47 7.75 1.90
N LYS A 67 -13.66 7.75 0.58
CA LYS A 67 -14.48 6.74 -0.10
C LYS A 67 -13.63 5.88 -1.01
N LYS A 68 -14.02 4.61 -1.14
CA LYS A 68 -13.47 3.75 -2.19
C LYS A 68 -13.67 4.41 -3.56
N GLY A 69 -12.58 4.48 -4.33
CA GLY A 69 -12.53 5.12 -5.64
C GLY A 69 -12.09 6.59 -5.61
N GLU A 70 -11.94 7.18 -4.44
CA GLU A 70 -11.50 8.57 -4.30
C GLU A 70 -10.02 8.74 -4.66
N VAL A 71 -9.70 9.82 -5.35
CA VAL A 71 -8.34 10.15 -5.78
C VAL A 71 -7.72 11.08 -4.76
N ILE A 72 -6.65 10.63 -4.10
CA ILE A 72 -5.96 11.41 -3.05
C ILE A 72 -4.69 12.09 -3.59
N TYR A 73 -4.22 11.66 -4.76
CA TYR A 73 -3.10 12.28 -5.46
C TYR A 73 -3.23 12.05 -6.96
N GLU A 74 -3.06 13.12 -7.74
CA GLU A 74 -3.00 13.06 -9.20
C GLU A 74 -2.14 14.21 -9.72
N TYR A 75 -0.99 13.88 -10.30
CA TYR A 75 -0.11 14.84 -10.94
C TYR A 75 0.72 14.16 -12.03
N ALA A 76 0.88 14.82 -13.18
CA ALA A 76 1.49 14.25 -14.37
C ALA A 76 0.88 12.89 -14.73
N HIS A 77 1.66 11.81 -14.64
CA HIS A 77 1.22 10.43 -14.91
C HIS A 77 1.08 9.58 -13.63
N TYR A 78 1.28 10.19 -12.45
CA TYR A 78 1.16 9.52 -11.16
C TYR A 78 -0.23 9.71 -10.58
N LYS A 79 -0.80 8.62 -10.04
CA LYS A 79 -2.12 8.65 -9.42
C LYS A 79 -2.22 7.67 -8.27
N LEU A 80 -2.80 8.12 -7.15
CA LEU A 80 -3.20 7.30 -6.02
C LEU A 80 -4.71 7.36 -5.83
N THR A 81 -5.34 6.19 -5.75
CA THR A 81 -6.79 6.07 -5.59
C THR A 81 -7.11 5.10 -4.46
N VAL A 82 -8.04 5.45 -3.59
CA VAL A 82 -8.47 4.61 -2.48
C VAL A 82 -9.10 3.32 -3.00
N LYS A 83 -8.51 2.18 -2.67
CA LYS A 83 -9.03 0.86 -3.02
C LYS A 83 -9.86 0.26 -1.89
N LYS A 84 -9.38 0.40 -0.66
CA LYS A 84 -10.01 -0.14 0.56
C LYS A 84 -9.61 0.70 1.76
N ILE A 85 -10.52 0.86 2.71
CA ILE A 85 -10.28 1.43 4.03
C ILE A 85 -10.76 0.40 5.07
N SER A 86 -10.01 0.24 6.15
CA SER A 86 -10.32 -0.68 7.25
C SER A 86 -9.62 -0.24 8.52
N GLU A 87 -10.00 -0.81 9.66
CA GLU A 87 -9.39 -0.49 10.96
C GLU A 87 -7.87 -0.75 10.98
N ASP A 88 -7.41 -1.75 10.23
CA ASP A 88 -6.00 -2.15 10.23
C ASP A 88 -5.12 -1.35 9.25
N ALA A 89 -5.70 -0.87 8.15
CA ALA A 89 -4.96 -0.27 7.04
C ALA A 89 -5.85 0.45 6.02
N VAL A 90 -5.23 1.37 5.27
CA VAL A 90 -5.72 1.87 3.99
C VAL A 90 -4.94 1.22 2.83
N VAL A 91 -5.65 0.82 1.79
CA VAL A 91 -5.05 0.28 0.56
C VAL A 91 -5.31 1.27 -0.57
N LEU A 92 -4.24 1.67 -1.24
CA LEU A 92 -4.26 2.59 -2.37
C LEU A 92 -3.88 1.86 -3.65
N CYS A 93 -4.64 2.04 -4.72
CA CYS A 93 -4.21 1.73 -6.07
C CYS A 93 -3.19 2.78 -6.54
N SER A 94 -2.13 2.35 -7.20
CA SER A 94 -1.11 3.22 -7.77
C SER A 94 -0.96 3.03 -9.28
N SER A 95 -0.63 4.12 -9.96
CA SER A 95 -0.19 4.14 -11.35
C SER A 95 0.89 5.21 -11.55
N GLY A 96 1.65 5.08 -12.64
CA GLY A 96 2.68 6.05 -13.02
C GLY A 96 4.11 5.71 -12.61
N GLY A 97 4.37 4.58 -11.95
CA GLY A 97 5.75 4.22 -11.55
C GLY A 97 6.19 4.84 -10.21
N LEU A 98 5.26 4.94 -9.26
CA LEU A 98 5.60 5.19 -7.87
C LEU A 98 6.17 3.92 -7.22
N ILE A 99 7.19 4.07 -6.39
CA ILE A 99 7.79 2.98 -5.60
C ILE A 99 8.05 3.40 -4.17
N GLU A 100 8.07 2.40 -3.30
CA GLU A 100 8.49 2.59 -1.91
C GLU A 100 9.97 2.97 -1.83
N GLN A 101 10.27 3.92 -0.96
CA GLN A 101 11.65 4.29 -0.64
C GLN A 101 12.27 3.28 0.32
N ASN A 102 13.56 3.00 0.13
CA ASN A 102 14.34 2.28 1.12
C ASN A 102 14.47 3.11 2.41
N PRO A 103 14.80 2.48 3.56
CA PRO A 103 15.00 3.20 4.82
C PRO A 103 16.07 4.31 4.77
N ASP A 104 17.03 4.22 3.85
CA ASP A 104 18.06 5.22 3.61
C ASP A 104 17.63 6.36 2.66
N GLY A 105 16.38 6.36 2.22
CA GLY A 105 15.80 7.34 1.29
C GLY A 105 16.09 7.06 -0.18
N THR A 106 16.86 6.02 -0.51
CA THR A 106 17.12 5.64 -1.90
C THR A 106 15.91 4.93 -2.53
N ILE A 107 15.91 4.84 -3.86
CA ILE A 107 14.90 4.11 -4.62
C ILE A 107 15.54 3.08 -5.54
N ASN A 108 14.84 1.96 -5.78
CA ASN A 108 15.26 0.99 -6.77
C ASN A 108 14.60 1.28 -8.14
N LEU A 109 15.36 1.92 -9.04
CA LEU A 109 14.89 2.24 -10.40
C LEU A 109 14.59 1.01 -11.28
N ASN A 110 15.01 -0.20 -10.88
CA ASN A 110 14.69 -1.43 -11.60
C ASN A 110 13.40 -2.11 -11.09
N ASP A 111 12.78 -1.58 -10.05
CA ASP A 111 11.51 -2.11 -9.55
C ASP A 111 10.36 -1.76 -10.53
N LYS A 112 9.33 -2.60 -10.60
CA LYS A 112 8.19 -2.40 -11.51
C LYS A 112 7.13 -1.44 -10.98
N GLY A 113 7.25 -1.00 -9.73
CA GLY A 113 6.20 -0.23 -9.06
C GLY A 113 5.02 -1.14 -8.69
N PRO A 114 4.64 -1.23 -7.41
CA PRO A 114 3.49 -2.06 -7.05
C PRO A 114 2.21 -1.40 -7.55
N LYS A 115 1.23 -2.23 -7.93
CA LYS A 115 -0.12 -1.74 -8.29
C LYS A 115 -0.89 -1.20 -7.08
N THR A 116 -0.45 -1.54 -5.88
CA THR A 116 -1.08 -1.11 -4.65
C THR A 116 -0.06 -0.85 -3.55
N PHE A 117 -0.33 0.16 -2.73
CA PHE A 117 0.34 0.40 -1.46
C PHE A 117 -0.64 0.09 -0.33
N THR A 118 -0.15 -0.54 0.73
CA THR A 118 -0.93 -0.83 1.95
C THR A 118 -0.26 -0.11 3.09
N ILE A 119 -0.96 0.84 3.70
CA ILE A 119 -0.46 1.66 4.80
C ILE A 119 -1.21 1.20 6.07
N PRO A 120 -0.54 0.49 6.98
CA PRO A 120 -1.12 0.13 8.28
C PRO A 120 -1.58 1.35 9.07
N VAL A 121 -2.55 1.16 9.96
CA VAL A 121 -2.99 2.19 10.90
C VAL A 121 -1.83 2.58 11.82
N ASN A 122 -1.75 3.86 12.14
CA ASN A 122 -0.70 4.48 12.96
C ASN A 122 0.71 4.27 12.38
N SER A 123 0.81 4.16 11.05
CA SER A 123 2.09 4.04 10.34
C SER A 123 2.21 5.04 9.21
N GLU A 124 3.43 5.19 8.73
CA GLU A 124 3.79 6.03 7.60
C GLU A 124 4.49 5.18 6.53
N MET A 125 4.22 5.49 5.28
CA MET A 125 4.90 4.93 4.12
C MET A 125 5.44 6.05 3.24
N LYS A 126 6.71 5.94 2.84
CA LYS A 126 7.36 6.86 1.92
C LYS A 126 7.46 6.23 0.54
N ILE A 127 6.95 6.92 -0.46
CA ILE A 127 7.00 6.49 -1.85
C ILE A 127 7.51 7.64 -2.73
N ALA A 128 8.14 7.33 -3.85
CA ALA A 128 8.65 8.32 -4.78
C ALA A 128 8.48 7.87 -6.22
N SER A 129 8.52 8.83 -7.14
CA SER A 129 8.59 8.57 -8.58
C SER A 129 9.91 7.91 -8.98
N GLN A 130 9.85 6.93 -9.87
CA GLN A 130 11.02 6.38 -10.56
C GLN A 130 11.56 7.34 -11.63
N SER A 131 12.32 8.36 -11.21
CA SER A 131 12.93 9.33 -12.12
C SER A 131 14.33 9.72 -11.64
N MET A 132 15.16 10.19 -12.57
CA MET A 132 16.50 10.71 -12.29
C MET A 132 16.58 12.23 -12.35
N ASP A 133 15.78 12.87 -13.21
CA ASP A 133 15.93 14.29 -13.55
C ASP A 133 14.91 15.17 -12.81
N GLY A 134 13.85 14.57 -12.27
CA GLY A 134 12.84 15.27 -11.51
C GLY A 134 11.64 14.40 -11.20
N GLY A 135 10.98 14.68 -10.08
CA GLY A 135 10.01 13.75 -9.54
C GLY A 135 9.21 14.29 -8.37
N VAL A 136 8.52 13.37 -7.72
CA VAL A 136 7.76 13.61 -6.51
C VAL A 136 8.18 12.61 -5.43
N SER A 137 8.32 13.11 -4.21
CA SER A 137 8.36 12.29 -3.00
C SER A 137 7.03 12.45 -2.27
N LEU A 138 6.45 11.36 -1.81
CA LEU A 138 5.19 11.32 -1.09
C LEU A 138 5.38 10.56 0.22
N THR A 139 4.84 11.13 1.29
CA THR A 139 4.75 10.53 2.61
C THR A 139 3.27 10.37 2.94
N ILE A 140 2.85 9.14 3.20
CA ILE A 140 1.45 8.79 3.43
C ILE A 140 1.34 8.20 4.83
N SER A 141 0.53 8.82 5.68
CA SER A 141 0.18 8.25 6.98
C SER A 141 -1.30 7.94 7.06
N TYR A 142 -1.64 6.92 7.86
CA TYR A 142 -3.02 6.50 8.09
C TYR A 142 -3.28 6.37 9.58
N ARG A 143 -4.38 6.94 10.06
CA ARG A 143 -4.82 6.86 11.45
C ARG A 143 -6.33 6.77 11.55
N ILE A 144 -6.81 6.43 12.74
CA ILE A 144 -8.22 6.44 13.09
C ILE A 144 -8.36 7.36 14.29
N GLU A 145 -9.17 8.40 14.14
CA GLU A 145 -9.49 9.33 15.22
C GLU A 145 -10.76 8.86 15.94
N GLU A 146 -10.80 9.04 17.27
CA GLU A 146 -11.97 8.70 18.07
C GLU A 146 -13.16 9.61 17.68
N LYS A 147 -14.38 9.07 17.69
CA LYS A 147 -15.59 9.88 17.53
C LYS A 147 -15.87 10.61 18.84
N GLU A 148 -15.92 11.94 18.80
CA GLU A 148 -16.44 12.76 19.91
C GLU A 148 -17.91 12.46 20.23
#